data_AF-A0A095A0T3-F1
#
_entry.id   AF-A0A095A0T3-F1
#
_cell.length_a   1.000
_cell.length_b   1.000
_cell.length_c   1.000
_cell.angle_alpha   90.00
_cell.angle_beta   90.00
_cell.angle_gamma   90.00
#
_symmetry.space_group_name_H-M   'P 1'
#
loop_
_entity.id
_entity.type
_entity.pdbx_description
1 polymer ?
#
loop_
_entity_poly.entity_id
_entity_poly.type
_entity_poly.pdbx_seq_one_letter_code
_entity_poly.pdbx_strand_id
1 'polypeptide(L)'
;MSADGALHEFLAREKEELRGLEDDLDFTPNGENNAAEHLQVNEEPECVKLWAISFKKRIEVKDDAERKSMFMLEEQGLKDLHEWALQYRDSLARGQKLSRAHDKELQSARQKAAEASARMSQVDAGQAVLWEKVCQLCNFVTSGNEETTNVHTVPINTKDNQRDLNRMRVLLLQLKKSPPAIQPRIRSH
;
A
#
# COMPACT_ATOMS: atom_id res chain seq x y z
N MET A 1 15.08 -11.80 1.55
CA MET A 1 15.38 -12.98 0.70
C MET A 1 14.40 -12.93 -0.45
N SER A 2 14.88 -12.89 -1.70
CA SER A 2 14.03 -12.70 -2.89
C SER A 2 13.31 -14.01 -3.24
N ALA A 3 12.05 -13.94 -3.67
CA ALA A 3 11.25 -15.11 -4.05
C ALA A 3 11.92 -15.96 -5.15
N ASP A 4 12.65 -15.30 -6.07
CA ASP A 4 13.45 -15.96 -7.11
C ASP A 4 14.59 -16.82 -6.54
N GLY A 5 15.15 -16.42 -5.40
CA GLY A 5 16.21 -17.18 -4.75
C GLY A 5 15.69 -18.49 -4.19
N ALA A 6 14.49 -18.49 -3.61
CA ALA A 6 13.86 -19.69 -3.06
C ALA A 6 13.43 -20.68 -4.16
N LEU A 7 12.94 -20.18 -5.29
CA LEU A 7 12.61 -21.02 -6.45
C LEU A 7 13.85 -21.67 -7.06
N HIS A 8 14.93 -20.87 -7.23
CA HIS A 8 16.19 -21.38 -7.76
C HIS A 8 16.84 -22.41 -6.84
N GLU A 9 16.75 -22.22 -5.53
CA GLU A 9 17.26 -23.17 -4.53
C GLU A 9 16.43 -24.47 -4.51
N PHE A 10 15.10 -24.37 -4.66
CA PHE A 10 14.22 -25.53 -4.78
C PHE A 10 14.52 -26.37 -6.03
N LEU A 11 14.61 -25.73 -7.20
CA LEU A 11 14.94 -26.39 -8.46
C LEU A 11 16.35 -27.00 -8.47
N ALA A 12 17.31 -26.34 -7.82
CA ALA A 12 18.66 -26.88 -7.67
C ALA A 12 18.69 -28.12 -6.77
N ARG A 13 17.87 -28.16 -5.72
CA ARG A 13 17.75 -29.31 -4.81
C ARG A 13 17.14 -30.53 -5.50
N GLU A 14 16.06 -30.34 -6.26
CA GLU A 14 15.41 -31.43 -7.01
C GLU A 14 16.33 -32.00 -8.10
N LYS A 15 17.12 -31.13 -8.76
CA LYS A 15 18.11 -31.54 -9.76
C LYS A 15 19.25 -32.36 -9.17
N GLU A 16 19.64 -32.10 -7.93
CA GLU A 16 20.66 -32.88 -7.23
C GLU A 16 20.12 -34.23 -6.73
N GLU A 17 18.86 -34.28 -6.30
CA GLU A 17 18.19 -35.54 -5.90
C GLU A 17 17.98 -36.51 -7.09
N LEU A 18 17.90 -35.99 -8.32
CA LEU A 18 17.84 -36.78 -9.55
C LEU A 18 19.22 -37.10 -10.14
N ARG A 19 20.29 -36.42 -9.70
CA ARG A 19 21.66 -36.61 -10.19
C ARG A 19 22.23 -37.91 -9.60
N GLY A 20 22.26 -38.97 -10.41
CA GLY A 20 22.80 -40.29 -10.03
C GLY A 20 21.81 -41.44 -10.16
N LEU A 21 20.52 -41.16 -10.37
CA LEU A 21 19.52 -42.20 -10.68
C LEU A 21 19.70 -42.78 -12.11
N GLU A 22 20.55 -42.14 -12.91
CA GLU A 22 20.94 -42.55 -14.27
C GLU A 22 22.06 -43.60 -14.24
N ASP A 23 22.89 -43.63 -13.19
CA ASP A 23 24.05 -44.52 -13.07
C ASP A 23 23.69 -45.89 -12.47
N ASP A 24 22.55 -46.03 -11.78
CA ASP A 24 22.04 -47.31 -11.26
C ASP A 24 21.33 -48.17 -12.32
N LEU A 25 21.22 -47.68 -13.57
CA LEU A 25 20.68 -48.42 -14.71
C LEU A 25 21.80 -49.05 -15.56
N ASP A 26 22.61 -49.90 -14.93
CA ASP A 26 23.57 -50.78 -15.61
C ASP A 26 22.82 -51.87 -16.41
N PHE A 27 22.37 -51.53 -17.62
CA PHE A 27 22.05 -52.53 -18.64
C PHE A 27 23.35 -53.11 -19.19
N THR A 28 23.93 -54.07 -18.49
CA THR A 28 24.98 -54.92 -19.08
C THR A 28 24.36 -55.76 -20.20
N PRO A 29 24.78 -55.62 -21.48
CA PRO A 29 24.39 -56.57 -22.50
C PRO A 29 25.28 -57.80 -22.31
N ASN A 30 24.77 -58.75 -21.54
CA ASN A 30 25.14 -60.17 -21.50
C ASN A 30 26.50 -60.52 -22.14
N GLY A 31 27.55 -60.60 -21.31
CA GLY A 31 28.84 -61.14 -21.70
C GLY A 31 28.77 -62.65 -21.95
N GLU A 32 29.12 -63.04 -23.17
CA GLU A 32 29.72 -64.31 -23.56
C GLU A 32 28.88 -65.58 -23.33
N ASN A 33 28.04 -65.93 -24.31
CA ASN A 33 27.87 -67.32 -24.75
C ASN A 33 27.27 -67.38 -26.18
N ASN A 34 28.03 -68.01 -27.08
CA ASN A 34 27.67 -68.50 -28.42
C ASN A 34 27.59 -67.49 -29.59
N ALA A 35 28.66 -67.50 -30.39
CA ALA A 35 28.84 -66.77 -31.66
C ALA A 35 28.14 -67.43 -32.88
N ALA A 36 27.03 -68.13 -32.70
CA ALA A 36 26.31 -68.75 -33.82
C ALA A 36 24.86 -69.02 -33.47
N GLU A 37 23.99 -68.02 -33.59
CA GLU A 37 22.63 -68.13 -34.14
C GLU A 37 21.94 -66.76 -34.03
N HIS A 38 21.09 -66.47 -35.02
CA HIS A 38 20.23 -65.31 -35.09
C HIS A 38 20.88 -63.97 -35.49
N LEU A 39 21.04 -63.78 -36.81
CA LEU A 39 20.68 -62.50 -37.44
C LEU A 39 19.18 -62.27 -37.20
N GLN A 40 18.79 -61.99 -35.96
CA GLN A 40 17.44 -61.55 -35.62
C GLN A 40 17.39 -60.10 -36.08
N VAL A 41 16.70 -59.85 -37.19
CA VAL A 41 16.19 -58.51 -37.46
C VAL A 41 15.47 -58.11 -36.18
N ASN A 42 16.08 -57.21 -35.40
CA ASN A 42 15.57 -56.73 -34.12
C ASN A 42 14.34 -55.85 -34.42
N GLU A 43 13.27 -56.49 -34.87
CA GLU A 43 12.01 -55.83 -35.12
C GLU A 43 11.33 -55.62 -33.77
N GLU A 44 11.17 -54.36 -33.40
CA GLU A 44 10.57 -53.98 -32.12
C GLU A 44 9.20 -54.67 -31.95
N PRO A 45 8.91 -55.28 -30.79
CA PRO A 45 7.66 -55.98 -30.56
C PRO A 45 6.44 -55.07 -30.79
N GLU A 46 5.38 -55.59 -31.41
CA GLU A 46 4.19 -54.78 -31.75
C GLU A 46 3.54 -54.12 -30.52
N CYS A 47 3.58 -54.77 -29.35
CA CYS A 47 3.08 -54.19 -28.12
C CYS A 47 3.84 -52.92 -27.71
N VAL A 48 5.15 -52.87 -27.96
CA VAL A 48 5.99 -51.69 -27.69
C VAL A 48 5.71 -50.59 -28.70
N LYS A 49 5.56 -50.94 -29.99
CA LYS A 49 5.15 -49.98 -31.05
C LYS A 49 3.82 -49.31 -30.72
N LEU A 50 2.80 -50.09 -30.34
CA LEU A 50 1.48 -49.58 -29.95
C LEU A 50 1.54 -48.73 -28.67
N TRP A 51 2.37 -49.12 -27.70
CA TRP A 51 2.60 -48.35 -26.49
C TRP A 51 3.26 -47.01 -26.79
N ALA A 52 4.30 -46.99 -27.64
CA ALA A 52 5.04 -45.78 -28.01
C ALA A 52 4.12 -44.77 -28.73
N ILE A 53 3.27 -45.24 -29.65
CA ILE A 53 2.26 -44.40 -30.32
C ILE A 53 1.27 -43.83 -29.30
N SER A 54 0.77 -44.67 -28.40
CA SER A 54 -0.21 -44.26 -27.39
C SER A 54 0.40 -43.27 -26.38
N PHE A 55 1.65 -43.48 -25.99
CA PHE A 55 2.39 -42.60 -25.09
C PHE A 55 2.66 -41.25 -25.75
N LYS A 56 3.15 -41.25 -26.99
CA LYS A 56 3.35 -40.02 -27.78
C LYS A 56 2.07 -39.20 -27.88
N LYS A 57 0.94 -39.85 -28.16
CA LYS A 57 -0.37 -39.18 -28.21
C LYS A 57 -0.78 -38.56 -26.87
N ARG A 58 -0.47 -39.20 -25.74
CA ARG A 58 -0.72 -38.63 -24.40
C ARG A 58 0.15 -37.41 -24.12
N ILE A 59 1.42 -37.43 -24.56
CA ILE A 59 2.31 -36.28 -24.44
C ILE A 59 1.80 -35.11 -25.27
N GLU A 60 1.44 -35.33 -26.53
CA GLU A 60 0.88 -34.29 -27.41
C GLU A 60 -0.35 -33.61 -26.80
N VAL A 61 -1.28 -34.40 -26.23
CA VAL A 61 -2.47 -33.85 -25.54
C VAL A 61 -2.09 -33.02 -24.31
N LYS A 62 -1.11 -33.46 -23.53
CA LYS A 62 -0.65 -32.75 -22.34
C LYS A 62 0.02 -31.43 -22.73
N ASP A 63 0.90 -31.46 -23.73
CA ASP A 63 1.62 -30.29 -24.22
C ASP A 63 0.65 -29.24 -24.81
N ASP A 64 -0.39 -29.69 -25.53
CA ASP A 64 -1.43 -28.80 -26.05
C ASP A 64 -2.29 -28.18 -24.94
N ALA A 65 -2.57 -28.93 -23.87
CA ALA A 65 -3.27 -28.41 -22.71
C ALA A 65 -2.43 -27.38 -21.97
N GLU A 66 -1.14 -27.65 -21.78
CA GLU A 66 -0.20 -26.72 -21.16
C GLU A 66 -0.05 -25.44 -21.99
N ARG A 67 0.08 -25.55 -23.32
CA ARG A 67 0.16 -24.40 -24.23
C ARG A 67 -1.08 -23.51 -24.12
N LYS A 68 -2.28 -24.09 -24.04
CA LYS A 68 -3.53 -23.34 -23.82
C LYS A 68 -3.56 -22.69 -22.45
N SER A 69 -3.17 -23.42 -21.41
CA SER A 69 -3.11 -22.90 -20.04
C SER A 69 -2.18 -21.70 -19.94
N MET A 70 -0.99 -21.80 -20.55
CA MET A 70 0.00 -20.72 -20.59
C MET A 70 -0.54 -19.49 -21.32
N PHE A 71 -1.16 -19.68 -22.50
CA PHE A 71 -1.76 -18.57 -23.24
C PHE A 71 -2.85 -17.85 -22.42
N MET A 72 -3.74 -18.60 -21.76
CA MET A 72 -4.78 -18.02 -20.91
C MET A 72 -4.20 -17.26 -19.71
N LEU A 73 -3.12 -17.77 -19.11
CA LEU A 73 -2.45 -17.13 -17.98
C LEU A 73 -1.78 -15.82 -18.39
N GLU A 74 -1.14 -15.79 -19.56
CA GLU A 74 -0.55 -14.56 -20.12
C GLU A 74 -1.63 -13.52 -20.44
N GLU A 75 -2.73 -13.93 -21.08
CA GLU A 75 -3.84 -13.04 -21.39
C GLU A 75 -4.46 -12.45 -20.10
N GLN A 76 -4.61 -13.27 -19.06
CA GLN A 76 -5.10 -12.81 -17.76
C GLN A 76 -4.11 -11.85 -17.09
N GLY A 77 -2.82 -12.16 -17.10
CA GLY A 77 -1.78 -11.28 -16.55
C GLY A 77 -1.76 -9.90 -17.22
N LEU A 78 -1.96 -9.85 -18.55
CA LEU A 78 -2.08 -8.59 -19.27
C LEU A 78 -3.34 -7.80 -18.89
N LYS A 79 -4.49 -8.49 -18.71
CA LYS A 79 -5.73 -7.86 -18.23
C LYS A 79 -5.55 -7.27 -16.84
N ASP A 80 -4.95 -8.02 -15.92
CA ASP A 80 -4.73 -7.58 -14.54
C ASP A 80 -3.78 -6.39 -14.48
N LEU A 81 -2.70 -6.39 -15.29
CA LEU A 81 -1.78 -5.27 -15.38
C LEU A 81 -2.46 -4.00 -15.91
N HIS A 82 -3.29 -4.14 -16.94
CA HIS A 82 -4.06 -3.03 -17.50
C HIS A 82 -5.07 -2.48 -16.50
N GLU A 83 -5.83 -3.35 -15.84
CA GLU A 83 -6.78 -2.99 -14.79
C GLU A 83 -6.09 -2.26 -13.63
N TRP A 84 -4.95 -2.78 -13.17
CA TRP A 84 -4.16 -2.13 -12.13
C TRP A 84 -3.69 -0.73 -12.54
N ALA A 85 -3.21 -0.57 -13.78
CA ALA A 85 -2.79 0.73 -14.30
C ALA A 85 -3.94 1.75 -14.35
N LEU A 86 -5.14 1.31 -14.75
CA LEU A 86 -6.35 2.15 -14.74
C LEU A 86 -6.73 2.57 -13.32
N GLN A 87 -6.81 1.62 -12.39
CA GLN A 87 -7.15 1.89 -11.00
C GLN A 87 -6.15 2.83 -10.33
N TYR A 88 -4.86 2.66 -10.62
CA TYR A 88 -3.80 3.54 -10.14
C TYR A 88 -3.98 4.97 -10.66
N ARG A 89 -4.19 5.14 -11.97
CA ARG A 89 -4.43 6.44 -12.59
C ARG A 89 -5.64 7.15 -11.98
N ASP A 90 -6.74 6.42 -11.82
CA ASP A 90 -7.98 6.98 -11.27
C ASP A 90 -7.80 7.37 -9.79
N SER A 91 -7.08 6.56 -9.02
CA SER A 91 -6.76 6.86 -7.62
C SER A 91 -5.90 8.12 -7.50
N LEU A 92 -4.88 8.27 -8.36
CA LEU A 92 -4.08 9.50 -8.43
C LEU A 92 -4.93 10.71 -8.81
N ALA A 93 -5.78 10.60 -9.83
CA ALA A 93 -6.65 11.69 -10.26
C ALA A 93 -7.61 12.13 -9.13
N ARG A 94 -8.19 11.16 -8.41
CA ARG A 94 -9.02 11.44 -7.22
C ARG A 94 -8.22 12.14 -6.12
N GLY A 95 -7.02 11.64 -5.81
CA GLY A 95 -6.14 12.22 -4.80
C GLY A 95 -5.75 13.67 -5.13
N GLN A 96 -5.38 13.94 -6.38
CA GLN A 96 -5.04 15.29 -6.85
C GLN A 96 -6.25 16.23 -6.77
N LYS A 97 -7.43 15.77 -7.18
CA LYS A 97 -8.67 16.55 -7.09
C LYS A 97 -8.99 16.92 -5.63
N LEU A 98 -8.82 15.96 -4.72
CA LEU A 98 -9.04 16.19 -3.28
C LEU A 98 -8.03 17.20 -2.71
N SER A 99 -6.74 17.08 -3.06
CA SER A 99 -5.71 18.04 -2.66
C SER A 99 -6.04 19.46 -3.14
N ARG A 100 -6.41 19.63 -4.40
CA ARG A 100 -6.79 20.95 -4.96
C ARG A 100 -8.03 21.53 -4.29
N ALA A 101 -9.03 20.70 -3.96
CA ALA A 101 -10.22 21.14 -3.25
C ALA A 101 -9.87 21.61 -1.83
N HIS A 102 -9.04 20.84 -1.12
CA HIS A 102 -8.54 21.20 0.20
C HIS A 102 -7.70 22.49 0.17
N ASP A 103 -6.82 22.67 -0.81
CA ASP A 103 -6.03 23.90 -0.96
C ASP A 103 -6.92 25.13 -1.18
N LYS A 104 -7.99 24.98 -1.96
CA LYS A 104 -8.98 26.04 -2.17
C LYS A 104 -9.73 26.38 -0.87
N GLU A 105 -10.09 25.37 -0.09
CA GLU A 105 -10.71 25.55 1.22
C GLU A 105 -9.76 26.27 2.19
N LEU A 106 -8.50 25.84 2.24
CA LEU A 106 -7.46 26.45 3.07
C LEU A 106 -7.23 27.91 2.68
N GLN A 107 -7.17 28.23 1.39
CA GLN A 107 -7.05 29.61 0.90
C GLN A 107 -8.25 30.46 1.29
N SER A 108 -9.48 29.92 1.15
CA SER A 108 -10.70 30.60 1.59
C SER A 108 -10.71 30.85 3.09
N ALA A 109 -10.30 29.87 3.90
CA ALA A 109 -10.17 30.01 5.34
C ALA A 109 -9.12 31.07 5.72
N ARG A 110 -7.96 31.08 5.05
CA ARG A 110 -6.91 32.10 5.23
C ARG A 110 -7.41 33.50 4.87
N GLN A 111 -8.12 33.64 3.76
CA GLN A 111 -8.69 34.94 3.36
C GLN A 111 -9.72 35.43 4.39
N LYS A 112 -10.65 34.57 4.82
CA LYS A 112 -11.62 34.90 5.87
C LYS A 112 -10.94 35.29 7.17
N ALA A 113 -9.86 34.60 7.55
CA ALA A 113 -9.07 34.93 8.73
C ALA A 113 -8.39 36.31 8.58
N ALA A 114 -7.78 36.60 7.42
CA ALA A 114 -7.17 37.90 7.14
C ALA A 114 -8.20 39.05 7.16
N GLU A 115 -9.37 38.86 6.56
CA GLU A 115 -10.48 39.84 6.60
C GLU A 115 -10.98 40.06 8.03
N ALA A 116 -11.09 38.99 8.82
CA ALA A 116 -11.44 39.10 10.23
C ALA A 116 -10.37 39.86 11.03
N SER A 117 -9.09 39.59 10.82
CA SER A 117 -7.98 40.32 11.44
C SER A 117 -7.99 41.80 11.06
N ALA A 118 -8.23 42.13 9.80
CA ALA A 118 -8.34 43.51 9.33
C ALA A 118 -9.48 44.26 10.06
N ARG A 119 -10.65 43.63 10.22
CA ARG A 119 -11.77 44.18 10.99
C ARG A 119 -11.45 44.35 12.48
N MET A 120 -10.61 43.47 13.04
CA MET A 120 -10.20 43.51 14.44
C MET A 120 -9.08 44.53 14.73
N SER A 121 -8.40 45.07 13.71
CA SER A 121 -7.31 46.05 13.91
C SER A 121 -7.74 47.33 14.64
N GLN A 122 -9.04 47.64 14.64
CA GLN A 122 -9.63 48.83 15.28
C GLN A 122 -10.32 48.51 16.62
N VAL A 123 -10.30 47.24 17.04
CA VAL A 123 -10.95 46.75 18.26
C VAL A 123 -9.93 46.69 19.38
N ASP A 124 -10.27 47.31 20.51
CA ASP A 124 -9.41 47.38 21.69
C ASP A 124 -9.72 46.26 22.71
N ALA A 125 -8.79 45.98 23.62
CA ALA A 125 -8.88 44.88 24.59
C ALA A 125 -9.99 45.06 25.65
N GLY A 126 -10.63 46.22 25.72
CA GLY A 126 -11.81 46.47 26.54
C GLY A 126 -13.12 46.08 25.87
N GLN A 127 -13.09 45.68 24.60
CA GLN A 127 -14.28 45.28 23.86
C GLN A 127 -14.48 43.77 23.93
N ALA A 128 -15.66 43.33 24.37
CA ALA A 128 -16.00 41.91 24.51
C ALA A 128 -15.89 41.13 23.18
N VAL A 129 -16.09 41.81 22.04
CA VAL A 129 -15.99 41.22 20.69
C VAL A 129 -14.58 40.70 20.38
N LEU A 130 -13.52 41.33 20.91
CA LEU A 130 -12.15 40.85 20.76
C LEU A 130 -11.98 39.50 21.45
N TRP A 131 -12.40 39.42 22.70
CA TRP A 131 -12.26 38.21 23.51
C TRP A 131 -13.13 37.06 23.01
N GLU A 132 -14.30 37.34 22.43
CA GLU A 132 -15.06 36.33 21.71
C GLU A 132 -14.29 35.73 20.53
N LYS A 133 -13.59 36.55 19.74
CA LYS A 133 -12.76 36.09 18.63
C LYS A 133 -11.51 35.35 19.08
N VAL A 134 -10.85 35.83 20.14
CA VAL A 134 -9.73 35.12 20.76
C VAL A 134 -10.17 33.74 21.25
N CYS A 135 -11.34 33.62 21.91
CA CYS A 135 -11.87 32.31 22.31
C CYS A 135 -12.17 31.38 21.11
N GLN A 136 -12.62 31.93 19.97
CA GLN A 136 -12.87 31.15 18.75
C GLN A 136 -11.56 30.63 18.13
N LEU A 137 -10.52 31.47 18.07
CA LEU A 137 -9.19 31.09 17.56
C LEU A 137 -8.46 30.12 18.50
N CYS A 138 -8.59 30.36 19.80
CA CYS A 138 -8.01 29.56 20.87
C CYS A 138 -9.02 28.55 21.42
N ASN A 139 -9.73 27.84 20.53
CA ASN A 139 -10.57 26.73 20.96
C ASN A 139 -9.67 25.54 21.28
N PHE A 140 -9.13 25.51 22.50
CA PHE A 140 -8.42 24.37 23.05
C PHE A 140 -9.42 23.24 23.25
N VAL A 141 -9.70 22.50 22.17
CA VAL A 141 -10.32 21.19 22.27
C VAL A 141 -9.28 20.30 22.92
N THR A 142 -9.49 19.95 24.18
CA THR A 142 -8.72 18.86 24.78
C THR A 142 -9.19 17.60 24.07
N SER A 143 -8.33 16.97 23.27
CA SER A 143 -8.60 15.68 22.62
C SER A 143 -8.78 14.61 23.70
N GLY A 144 -9.96 14.59 24.33
CA GLY A 144 -10.33 13.66 25.39
C GLY A 144 -11.54 12.80 24.99
N ASN A 145 -12.17 13.10 23.86
CA ASN A 145 -13.22 12.28 23.29
C ASN A 145 -13.32 12.59 21.79
N GLU A 146 -13.70 11.58 21.00
CA GLU A 146 -13.93 11.59 19.55
C GLU A 146 -12.74 11.10 18.69
N GLU A 147 -12.86 9.82 18.33
CA GLU A 147 -12.40 9.24 17.07
C GLU A 147 -12.55 10.22 15.91
N THR A 148 -11.60 10.13 14.98
CA THR A 148 -11.64 10.72 13.63
C THR A 148 -11.56 12.24 13.54
N THR A 149 -10.33 12.75 13.30
CA THR A 149 -10.02 13.47 12.05
C THR A 149 -8.51 13.70 11.96
N ASN A 150 -7.95 13.30 10.81
CA ASN A 150 -6.55 13.42 10.46
C ASN A 150 -6.13 14.88 10.30
N VAL A 151 -5.74 15.53 11.40
CA VAL A 151 -4.84 16.69 11.34
C VAL A 151 -3.73 16.44 12.35
N HIS A 152 -2.53 16.27 11.81
CA HIS A 152 -1.29 15.98 12.52
C HIS A 152 -0.98 17.11 13.51
N THR A 153 -1.56 17.03 14.70
CA THR A 153 -1.17 17.83 15.86
C THR A 153 -0.40 16.88 16.76
N VAL A 154 0.89 17.16 16.95
CA VAL A 154 1.82 16.37 17.76
C VAL A 154 1.15 16.01 19.10
N PRO A 155 1.07 14.72 19.50
CA PRO A 155 0.48 14.35 20.77
C PRO A 155 1.49 14.65 21.87
N ILE A 156 1.56 15.90 22.32
CA ILE A 156 2.27 16.25 23.56
C ILE A 156 1.28 16.06 24.71
N ASN A 157 0.85 14.82 24.91
CA ASN A 157 0.00 14.43 26.03
C ASN A 157 0.86 14.24 27.28
N THR A 158 1.25 15.34 27.90
CA THR A 158 1.59 15.34 29.33
C THR A 158 0.38 15.85 30.10
N LYS A 159 0.04 15.15 31.19
CA LYS A 159 -1.06 15.50 32.11
C LYS A 159 -0.98 16.96 32.59
N ASP A 160 0.22 17.54 32.59
CA ASP A 160 0.47 18.93 32.95
C ASP A 160 0.02 19.90 31.85
N ASN A 161 0.35 19.63 30.58
CA ASN A 161 -0.11 20.44 29.44
C ASN A 161 -1.64 20.47 29.37
N GLN A 162 -2.33 19.35 29.62
CA GLN A 162 -3.79 19.32 29.61
C GLN A 162 -4.40 20.19 30.72
N ARG A 163 -3.80 20.23 31.91
CA ARG A 163 -4.25 21.09 33.01
C ARG A 163 -4.05 22.56 32.70
N ASP A 164 -2.91 22.92 32.12
CA ASP A 164 -2.58 24.30 31.75
C ASP A 164 -3.43 24.81 30.58
N LEU A 165 -3.72 23.97 29.59
CA LEU A 165 -4.69 24.29 28.53
C LEU A 165 -6.09 24.56 29.10
N ASN A 166 -6.52 23.77 30.09
CA ASN A 166 -7.79 23.99 30.77
C ASN A 166 -7.78 25.29 31.59
N ARG A 167 -6.69 25.59 32.30
CA ARG A 167 -6.51 26.86 33.03
C ARG A 167 -6.57 28.06 32.07
N MET A 168 -5.87 27.98 30.95
CA MET A 168 -5.89 29.01 29.90
C MET A 168 -7.30 29.19 29.31
N ARG A 169 -8.04 28.09 29.07
CA ARG A 169 -9.45 28.16 28.62
C ARG A 169 -10.33 28.91 29.62
N VAL A 170 -10.17 28.66 30.92
CA VAL A 170 -10.91 29.38 31.98
C VAL A 170 -10.56 30.87 31.97
N LEU A 171 -9.29 31.23 31.89
CA LEU A 171 -8.84 32.63 31.85
C LEU A 171 -9.42 33.38 30.63
N LEU A 172 -9.40 32.76 29.44
CA LEU A 172 -9.99 33.36 28.24
C LEU A 172 -11.50 33.54 28.36
N LEU A 173 -12.22 32.58 28.97
CA LEU A 173 -13.66 32.70 29.20
C LEU A 173 -14.00 33.80 30.21
N GLN A 174 -13.15 34.04 31.21
CA GLN A 174 -13.29 35.16 32.13
C GLN A 174 -13.12 36.49 31.40
N LEU A 175 -12.10 36.62 30.55
CA LEU A 175 -11.88 37.81 29.73
C LEU A 175 -13.02 38.07 28.74
N LYS A 176 -13.64 37.01 28.21
CA LYS A 176 -14.87 37.12 27.39
C LYS A 176 -16.06 37.66 28.18
N LYS A 177 -16.22 37.26 29.45
CA LYS A 177 -17.34 37.71 30.31
C LYS A 177 -17.12 39.09 30.89
N SER A 178 -15.88 39.43 31.26
CA SER A 178 -15.50 40.68 31.91
C SER A 178 -14.22 41.24 31.29
N PRO A 179 -14.32 42.00 30.19
CA PRO A 179 -13.17 42.64 29.56
C PRO A 179 -12.51 43.68 30.49
N PRO A 180 -11.17 43.83 30.44
CA PRO A 180 -10.47 44.84 31.22
C PRO A 180 -10.86 46.26 30.80
N ALA A 181 -11.06 47.15 31.78
CA ALA A 181 -11.32 48.56 31.50
C ALA A 181 -10.05 49.26 30.99
N ILE A 182 -10.12 49.88 29.82
CA ILE A 182 -9.00 50.60 29.23
C ILE A 182 -9.16 52.08 29.53
N GLN A 183 -8.29 52.60 30.39
CA GLN A 183 -8.22 54.03 30.65
C GLN A 183 -7.49 54.69 29.48
N PRO A 184 -8.06 55.73 28.83
CA PRO A 184 -7.34 56.46 27.81
C PRO A 184 -6.11 57.11 28.45
N ARG A 185 -4.91 56.74 28.00
CA ARG A 185 -3.69 57.47 28.37
C ARG A 185 -3.82 58.89 27.84
N ILE A 186 -4.20 59.82 28.71
CA ILE A 186 -3.98 61.25 28.50
C ILE A 186 -2.46 61.40 28.49
N ARG A 187 -1.89 61.53 27.29
CA ARG A 187 -0.49 61.88 27.09
C ARG A 187 -0.40 63.38 27.37
N SER A 188 -0.13 63.74 28.62
CA SER A 188 0.19 65.11 29.02
C SER A 188 1.43 65.55 28.23
N HIS A 189 1.31 66.68 27.54
CA HIS A 189 2.37 67.36 26.79
C HIS A 189 3.54 67.80 27.67
#